data_AF-A0A662IS12-F1
#
_entry.id   AF-A0A662IS12-F1
#
_cell.length_a   1.000
_cell.length_b   1.000
_cell.length_c   1.000
_cell.angle_alpha   90.00
_cell.angle_beta   90.00
_cell.angle_gamma   90.00
#
_symmetry.space_group_name_H-M   'P 1'
#
loop_
_entity.id
_entity.type
_entity.pdbx_description
1 polymer ?
#
loop_
_entity_poly.entity_id
_entity_poly.type
_entity_poly.pdbx_seq_one_letter_code
_entity_poly.pdbx_strand_id
1 'polypeptide(L)'
;MEAEVIGRVHLIPPRGILAELKPVVLRKFNGGEFKYIDGSFRLPSDKMKFEIEAVVDDDCNVCPVAVELLSELAAKFENVIAKVYNITYVKSPFEPITATPTFRINGKVRFTGIPLDPDGINRYFSEFLKEAYIVSHPKLQWLVDRIRRYAEMHGYRRNPNDVAYMNLVYKLLKNIDEYGHPYCPCRPLKKKPGMSPEKIYELNKDKICPCMYAPMDIKSKGHCLCGLFWTKEKVDEYIRKRLEKYGWILNEIEQVQKALEELKK
;
A
#
# COMPACT_ATOMS: atom_id res chain seq x y z
N MET A 1 9.62 -24.31 -16.31
CA MET A 1 8.48 -24.34 -15.38
C MET A 1 7.23 -24.21 -16.22
N GLU A 2 6.37 -25.22 -16.19
CA GLU A 2 5.11 -25.23 -16.94
C GLU A 2 4.21 -24.10 -16.40
N ALA A 3 3.64 -23.28 -17.27
CA ALA A 3 2.76 -22.19 -16.89
C ALA A 3 1.69 -22.01 -17.97
N GLU A 4 0.44 -21.81 -17.55
CA GLU A 4 -0.64 -21.41 -18.43
C GLU A 4 -0.99 -19.95 -18.18
N VAL A 5 -1.23 -19.18 -19.25
CA VAL A 5 -1.56 -17.75 -19.16
C VAL A 5 -2.95 -17.51 -19.72
N ILE A 6 -3.84 -16.96 -18.88
CA ILE A 6 -5.19 -16.53 -19.27
C ILE A 6 -5.27 -15.02 -19.04
N GLY A 7 -5.34 -14.27 -20.14
CA GLY A 7 -5.26 -12.81 -20.08
C GLY A 7 -3.95 -12.36 -19.43
N ARG A 8 -4.05 -11.87 -18.18
CA ARG A 8 -2.92 -11.41 -17.35
C ARG A 8 -2.72 -12.25 -16.08
N VAL A 9 -3.30 -13.45 -16.03
CA VAL A 9 -3.15 -14.40 -14.92
C VAL A 9 -2.28 -15.57 -15.37
N HIS A 10 -1.19 -15.80 -14.66
CA HIS A 10 -0.28 -16.92 -14.88
C HIS A 10 -0.55 -18.00 -13.82
N LEU A 11 -0.88 -19.22 -14.25
CA LEU A 11 -1.12 -20.39 -13.40
C LEU A 11 0.12 -21.30 -13.47
N ILE A 12 0.78 -21.51 -12.33
CA ILE A 12 2.16 -22.02 -12.28
C ILE A 12 2.30 -23.15 -11.23
N PRO A 13 2.40 -24.43 -11.63
CA PRO A 13 1.95 -24.97 -12.89
C PRO A 13 0.42 -25.07 -12.92
N PRO A 14 -0.22 -25.25 -14.09
CA PRO A 14 -1.66 -25.45 -14.20
C PRO A 14 -2.04 -26.88 -13.77
N ARG A 15 -1.83 -27.21 -12.48
CA ARG A 15 -2.11 -28.52 -11.85
C ARG A 15 -2.86 -28.33 -10.54
N GLY A 16 -3.51 -29.42 -10.09
CA GLY A 16 -4.33 -29.42 -8.88
C GLY A 16 -5.38 -28.32 -8.92
N ILE A 17 -5.50 -27.55 -7.84
CA ILE A 17 -6.49 -26.47 -7.73
C ILE A 17 -6.40 -25.43 -8.85
N LEU A 18 -5.20 -25.21 -9.44
CA LEU A 18 -5.04 -24.24 -10.54
C LEU A 18 -5.61 -24.76 -11.87
N ALA A 19 -5.54 -26.08 -12.11
CA ALA A 19 -6.18 -26.68 -13.27
C ALA A 19 -7.71 -26.64 -13.14
N GLU A 20 -8.21 -26.95 -11.95
CA GLU A 20 -9.65 -26.96 -11.63
C GLU A 20 -10.28 -25.56 -11.74
N LEU A 21 -9.56 -24.52 -11.33
CA LEU A 21 -10.04 -23.14 -11.33
C LEU A 21 -9.86 -22.44 -12.67
N LYS A 22 -9.21 -23.06 -13.66
CA LYS A 22 -9.03 -22.51 -15.01
C LYS A 22 -10.34 -21.96 -15.63
N PRO A 23 -11.49 -22.65 -15.56
CA PRO A 23 -12.75 -22.12 -16.07
C PRO A 23 -13.22 -20.87 -15.32
N VAL A 24 -12.94 -20.75 -14.02
CA VAL A 24 -13.25 -19.56 -13.22
C VAL A 24 -12.44 -18.37 -13.74
N VAL A 25 -11.13 -18.54 -13.94
CA VAL A 25 -10.25 -17.50 -14.48
C VAL A 25 -10.73 -17.04 -15.87
N LEU A 26 -11.02 -17.98 -16.77
CA LEU A 26 -11.53 -17.69 -18.11
C LEU A 26 -12.83 -16.87 -18.06
N ARG A 27 -13.77 -17.21 -17.16
CA ARG A 27 -15.03 -16.47 -17.05
C ARG A 27 -14.81 -15.00 -16.66
N LYS A 28 -13.87 -14.69 -15.76
CA LYS A 28 -13.62 -13.30 -15.33
C LYS A 28 -13.12 -12.40 -16.49
N PHE A 29 -12.40 -12.96 -17.45
CA PHE A 29 -11.96 -12.22 -18.65
C PHE A 29 -13.01 -12.14 -19.77
N ASN A 30 -14.09 -12.92 -19.67
CA ASN A 30 -15.14 -13.01 -20.70
C ASN A 30 -16.49 -12.46 -20.21
N GLY A 31 -16.45 -11.39 -19.40
CA GLY A 31 -17.66 -10.69 -18.93
C GLY A 31 -18.40 -11.35 -17.76
N GLY A 32 -17.78 -12.32 -17.07
CA GLY A 32 -18.33 -12.90 -15.85
C GLY A 32 -18.36 -11.92 -14.68
N GLU A 33 -19.28 -12.14 -13.73
CA GLU A 33 -19.47 -11.28 -12.56
C GLU A 33 -18.25 -11.29 -11.62
N PHE A 34 -18.03 -10.15 -10.95
CA PHE A 34 -17.01 -10.01 -9.90
C PHE A 34 -17.67 -10.13 -8.52
N LYS A 35 -17.13 -11.03 -7.70
CA LYS A 35 -17.63 -11.37 -6.37
C LYS A 35 -16.94 -10.55 -5.28
N TYR A 36 -15.67 -10.22 -5.46
CA TYR A 36 -14.86 -9.57 -4.43
C TYR A 36 -14.50 -8.14 -4.82
N ILE A 37 -14.17 -7.89 -6.09
CA ILE A 37 -13.80 -6.56 -6.58
C ILE A 37 -15.02 -5.84 -7.14
N ASP A 38 -15.64 -5.02 -6.28
CA ASP A 38 -16.84 -4.24 -6.62
C ASP A 38 -16.52 -3.03 -7.53
N GLY A 39 -17.53 -2.27 -7.94
CA GLY A 39 -17.37 -1.04 -8.72
C GLY A 39 -16.66 0.11 -7.99
N SER A 40 -16.53 0.06 -6.67
CA SER A 40 -15.94 1.12 -5.84
C SER A 40 -14.42 0.96 -5.68
N PHE A 41 -13.89 -0.26 -5.81
CA PHE A 41 -12.46 -0.54 -5.70
C PHE A 41 -11.63 0.27 -6.70
N ARG A 42 -10.55 0.88 -6.22
CA ARG A 42 -9.61 1.69 -7.01
C ARG A 42 -8.18 1.28 -6.73
N LEU A 43 -7.37 1.20 -7.78
CA LEU A 43 -5.93 1.04 -7.61
C LEU A 43 -5.27 2.32 -7.11
N PRO A 44 -4.15 2.21 -6.37
CA PRO A 44 -3.34 3.36 -5.99
C PRO A 44 -2.65 4.02 -7.18
N SER A 45 -2.63 3.43 -8.36
CA SER A 45 -2.16 4.07 -9.60
C SER A 45 -2.69 3.29 -10.80
N ASP A 46 -3.07 4.00 -11.85
CA ASP A 46 -3.36 3.46 -13.17
C ASP A 46 -2.13 3.47 -14.09
N LYS A 47 -1.10 4.25 -13.74
CA LYS A 47 0.17 4.35 -14.48
C LYS A 47 1.20 3.32 -14.06
N MET A 48 1.14 2.86 -12.82
CA MET A 48 2.10 1.88 -12.28
C MET A 48 1.61 0.46 -12.51
N LYS A 49 2.52 -0.44 -12.88
CA LYS A 49 2.22 -1.87 -12.94
C LYS A 49 2.20 -2.48 -11.53
N PHE A 50 1.19 -3.31 -11.27
CA PHE A 50 1.08 -4.13 -10.07
C PHE A 50 1.22 -5.60 -10.46
N GLU A 51 2.38 -6.18 -10.17
CA GLU A 51 2.58 -7.63 -10.24
C GLU A 51 2.25 -8.24 -8.88
N ILE A 52 1.19 -9.05 -8.83
CA ILE A 52 0.71 -9.71 -7.62
C ILE A 52 0.98 -11.20 -7.76
N GLU A 53 1.90 -11.69 -6.96
CA GLU A 53 2.23 -13.10 -6.85
C GLU A 53 1.44 -13.71 -5.69
N ALA A 54 0.86 -14.88 -5.88
CA ALA A 54 0.25 -15.68 -4.82
C ALA A 54 0.86 -17.08 -4.79
N VAL A 55 1.01 -17.60 -3.59
CA VAL A 55 1.43 -18.96 -3.27
C VAL A 55 0.23 -19.68 -2.68
N VAL A 56 -0.12 -20.80 -3.28
CA VAL A 56 -1.26 -21.65 -2.93
C VAL A 56 -0.83 -23.12 -2.91
N ASP A 57 -1.65 -23.99 -2.33
CA ASP A 57 -1.46 -25.45 -2.37
C ASP A 57 -2.82 -26.15 -2.50
N ASP A 58 -2.79 -27.45 -2.81
CA ASP A 58 -3.99 -28.25 -3.05
C ASP A 58 -4.81 -28.55 -1.78
N ASP A 59 -4.21 -28.48 -0.59
CA ASP A 59 -4.87 -28.78 0.69
C ASP A 59 -5.46 -27.52 1.35
N CYS A 60 -5.38 -26.38 0.67
CA CYS A 60 -5.79 -25.07 1.17
C CYS A 60 -7.20 -24.68 0.71
N ASN A 61 -8.19 -24.83 1.60
CA ASN A 61 -9.60 -24.49 1.33
C ASN A 61 -9.86 -23.00 0.98
N VAL A 62 -8.94 -22.10 1.37
CA VAL A 62 -9.07 -20.66 1.13
C VAL A 62 -8.41 -20.25 -0.20
N CYS A 63 -7.51 -21.06 -0.74
CA CYS A 63 -6.74 -20.74 -1.92
C CYS A 63 -7.58 -20.54 -3.20
N PRO A 64 -8.72 -21.23 -3.42
CA PRO A 64 -9.61 -20.91 -4.51
C PRO A 64 -10.11 -19.47 -4.53
N VAL A 65 -10.39 -18.90 -3.35
CA VAL A 65 -10.80 -17.49 -3.20
C VAL A 65 -9.67 -16.55 -3.66
N ALA A 66 -8.41 -16.87 -3.32
CA ALA A 66 -7.26 -16.09 -3.77
C ALA A 66 -7.13 -16.08 -5.31
N VAL A 67 -7.28 -17.23 -5.95
CA VAL A 67 -7.21 -17.36 -7.41
C VAL A 67 -8.31 -16.54 -8.09
N GLU A 68 -9.55 -16.65 -7.60
CA GLU A 68 -10.69 -15.90 -8.15
C GLU A 68 -10.51 -14.39 -7.95
N LEU A 69 -10.12 -13.95 -6.75
CA LEU A 69 -9.84 -12.54 -6.44
C LEU A 69 -8.78 -11.94 -7.37
N LEU A 70 -7.65 -12.64 -7.54
CA LEU A 70 -6.58 -12.17 -8.41
C LEU A 70 -7.00 -12.14 -9.88
N SER A 71 -7.87 -13.06 -10.29
CA SER A 71 -8.45 -13.06 -11.64
C SER A 71 -9.36 -11.86 -11.85
N GLU A 72 -10.18 -11.49 -10.87
CA GLU A 72 -11.01 -10.28 -10.91
C GLU A 72 -10.16 -9.00 -10.98
N LEU A 73 -9.11 -8.90 -10.17
CA LEU A 73 -8.19 -7.76 -10.21
C LEU A 73 -7.52 -7.63 -11.58
N ALA A 74 -6.99 -8.73 -12.12
CA ALA A 74 -6.30 -8.73 -13.42
C ALA A 74 -7.26 -8.50 -14.60
N ALA A 75 -8.52 -8.96 -14.51
CA ALA A 75 -9.54 -8.70 -15.51
C ALA A 75 -9.99 -7.23 -15.47
N LYS A 76 -10.21 -6.67 -14.28
CA LYS A 76 -10.69 -5.30 -14.10
C LYS A 76 -9.65 -4.23 -14.43
N PHE A 77 -8.39 -4.47 -14.08
CA PHE A 77 -7.34 -3.47 -14.18
C PHE A 77 -6.24 -3.91 -15.15
N GLU A 78 -6.05 -3.15 -16.24
CA GLU A 78 -5.08 -3.48 -17.29
C GLU A 78 -3.63 -3.50 -16.82
N ASN A 79 -3.33 -2.72 -15.79
CA ASN A 79 -2.01 -2.60 -15.18
C ASN A 79 -1.75 -3.63 -14.06
N VAL A 80 -2.63 -4.61 -13.86
CA VAL A 80 -2.44 -5.71 -12.90
C VAL A 80 -2.06 -7.00 -13.63
N ILE A 81 -1.00 -7.66 -13.17
CA ILE A 81 -0.62 -9.01 -13.56
C ILE A 81 -0.63 -9.89 -12.33
N ALA A 82 -1.30 -11.04 -12.42
CA ALA A 82 -1.34 -12.03 -11.36
C ALA A 82 -0.47 -13.24 -11.73
N LYS A 83 0.33 -13.72 -10.78
CA LYS A 83 1.08 -14.98 -10.92
C LYS A 83 0.76 -15.88 -9.74
N VAL A 84 0.13 -17.02 -9.99
CA VAL A 84 -0.27 -17.94 -8.93
C VAL A 84 0.58 -19.20 -9.01
N TYR A 85 1.31 -19.47 -7.93
CA TYR A 85 2.24 -20.56 -7.76
C TYR A 85 1.63 -21.63 -6.87
N ASN A 86 1.42 -22.84 -7.40
CA ASN A 86 0.97 -23.98 -6.62
C ASN A 86 2.17 -24.74 -6.04
N ILE A 87 2.44 -24.54 -4.76
CA ILE A 87 3.63 -25.08 -4.09
C ILE A 87 3.55 -26.58 -3.80
N THR A 88 2.39 -27.21 -4.01
CA THR A 88 2.29 -28.69 -4.05
C THR A 88 3.17 -29.27 -5.17
N TYR A 89 3.38 -28.51 -6.25
CA TYR A 89 4.07 -29.00 -7.46
C TYR A 89 5.36 -28.26 -7.80
N VAL A 90 5.58 -27.05 -7.29
CA VAL A 90 6.78 -26.24 -7.57
C VAL A 90 7.32 -25.57 -6.32
N LYS A 91 8.59 -25.17 -6.34
CA LYS A 91 9.15 -24.35 -5.27
C LYS A 91 8.50 -22.97 -5.26
N SER A 92 8.29 -22.42 -4.07
CA SER A 92 7.81 -21.06 -3.91
C SER A 92 8.79 -20.05 -4.54
N PRO A 93 8.30 -18.99 -5.21
CA PRO A 93 9.13 -17.90 -5.74
C PRO A 93 9.68 -16.97 -4.64
N PHE A 94 9.25 -17.15 -3.39
CA PHE A 94 9.75 -16.43 -2.22
C PHE A 94 9.54 -17.20 -0.92
N GLU A 95 10.40 -16.91 0.06
CA GLU A 95 10.38 -17.54 1.39
C GLU A 95 10.59 -16.48 2.48
N PRO A 96 10.14 -16.72 3.73
CA PRO A 96 9.42 -17.92 4.19
C PRO A 96 7.94 -17.91 3.80
N ILE A 97 7.34 -19.11 3.66
CA ILE A 97 5.89 -19.32 3.55
C ILE A 97 5.43 -20.04 4.82
N THR A 98 4.63 -19.36 5.64
CA THR A 98 4.14 -19.89 6.92
C THR A 98 2.74 -20.47 6.83
N ALA A 99 1.95 -20.02 5.84
CA ALA A 99 0.62 -20.54 5.52
C ALA A 99 0.24 -20.13 4.09
N THR A 100 -0.86 -20.66 3.59
CA THR A 100 -1.43 -20.33 2.27
C THR A 100 -2.90 -19.88 2.42
N PRO A 101 -3.40 -19.00 1.53
CA PRO A 101 -2.66 -18.32 0.48
C PRO A 101 -1.69 -17.26 1.06
N THR A 102 -0.52 -17.11 0.46
CA THR A 102 0.43 -16.02 0.77
C THR A 102 0.72 -15.20 -0.48
N PHE A 103 0.82 -13.89 -0.35
CA PHE A 103 0.95 -12.95 -1.46
C PHE A 103 2.26 -12.17 -1.40
N ARG A 104 2.72 -11.75 -2.56
CA ARG A 104 3.79 -10.76 -2.73
C ARG A 104 3.41 -9.78 -3.83
N ILE A 105 3.46 -8.48 -3.55
CA ILE A 105 3.17 -7.42 -4.53
C ILE A 105 4.48 -6.70 -4.90
N ASN A 106 4.73 -6.58 -6.21
CA ASN A 106 5.90 -5.92 -6.80
C ASN A 106 7.24 -6.40 -6.22
N GLY A 107 7.30 -7.64 -5.73
CA GLY A 107 8.48 -8.20 -5.07
C GLY A 107 8.83 -7.59 -3.70
N LYS A 108 8.02 -6.65 -3.18
CA LYS A 108 8.36 -5.84 -1.98
C LYS A 108 7.45 -6.09 -0.79
N VAL A 109 6.13 -6.08 -1.00
CA VAL A 109 5.14 -6.21 0.09
C VAL A 109 4.66 -7.64 0.15
N ARG A 110 4.63 -8.23 1.34
CA ARG A 110 4.19 -9.62 1.56
C ARG A 110 3.15 -9.68 2.65
N PHE A 111 2.17 -10.56 2.49
CA PHE A 111 1.14 -10.82 3.49
C PHE A 111 0.55 -12.22 3.29
N THR A 112 -0.02 -12.76 4.37
CA THR A 112 -0.55 -14.12 4.41
C THR A 112 -2.02 -14.09 4.81
N GLY A 113 -2.80 -14.99 4.22
CA GLY A 113 -4.23 -15.09 4.43
C GLY A 113 -5.02 -14.01 3.69
N ILE A 114 -6.32 -14.25 3.61
CA ILE A 114 -7.30 -13.30 3.07
C ILE A 114 -8.57 -13.36 3.93
N PRO A 115 -9.23 -12.21 4.17
CA PRO A 115 -10.60 -12.20 4.67
C PRO A 115 -11.51 -12.99 3.72
N LEU A 116 -12.59 -13.57 4.24
CA LEU A 116 -13.56 -14.33 3.43
C LEU A 116 -14.77 -13.49 3.00
N ASP A 117 -14.98 -12.34 3.62
CA ASP A 117 -16.04 -11.39 3.26
C ASP A 117 -15.54 -10.34 2.24
N PRO A 118 -16.39 -9.94 1.26
CA PRO A 118 -15.98 -8.99 0.21
C PRO A 118 -15.50 -7.63 0.73
N ASP A 119 -16.15 -7.07 1.75
CA ASP A 119 -15.78 -5.77 2.32
C ASP A 119 -14.40 -5.81 2.99
N GLY A 120 -14.14 -6.88 3.74
CA GLY A 120 -12.85 -7.20 4.33
C GLY A 120 -11.76 -7.32 3.26
N ILE A 121 -12.03 -8.05 2.17
CA ILE A 121 -11.09 -8.20 1.06
C ILE A 121 -10.72 -6.86 0.44
N ASN A 122 -11.72 -6.03 0.11
CA ASN A 122 -11.49 -4.74 -0.54
C ASN A 122 -10.61 -3.82 0.31
N ARG A 123 -10.93 -3.71 1.60
CA ARG A 123 -10.16 -2.90 2.54
C ARG A 123 -8.74 -3.45 2.73
N TYR A 124 -8.62 -4.76 2.91
CA TYR A 124 -7.36 -5.44 3.19
C TYR A 124 -6.39 -5.31 2.01
N PHE A 125 -6.81 -5.65 0.78
CA PHE A 125 -5.97 -5.52 -0.40
C PHE A 125 -5.63 -4.07 -0.75
N SER A 126 -6.55 -3.11 -0.51
CA SER A 126 -6.29 -1.70 -0.78
C SER A 126 -5.08 -1.17 0.00
N GLU A 127 -4.92 -1.57 1.27
CA GLU A 127 -3.78 -1.14 2.07
C GLU A 127 -2.47 -1.76 1.58
N PHE A 128 -2.43 -3.06 1.24
CA PHE A 128 -1.20 -3.67 0.70
C PHE A 128 -0.83 -3.13 -0.68
N LEU A 129 -1.82 -2.87 -1.55
CA LEU A 129 -1.56 -2.25 -2.85
C LEU A 129 -1.00 -0.85 -2.68
N LYS A 130 -1.54 -0.07 -1.74
CA LYS A 130 -1.05 1.26 -1.41
C LYS A 130 0.37 1.22 -0.83
N GLU A 131 0.64 0.30 0.07
CA GLU A 131 2.00 0.08 0.58
C GLU A 131 2.94 -0.29 -0.58
N ALA A 132 2.55 -1.23 -1.42
CA ALA A 132 3.31 -1.68 -2.58
C ALA A 132 3.59 -0.53 -3.53
N TYR A 133 2.59 0.29 -3.83
CA TYR A 133 2.73 1.50 -4.62
C TYR A 133 3.80 2.42 -4.03
N ILE A 134 3.77 2.69 -2.71
CA ILE A 134 4.78 3.55 -2.06
C ILE A 134 6.17 2.94 -2.17
N VAL A 135 6.36 1.70 -1.69
CA VAL A 135 7.70 1.08 -1.54
C VAL A 135 8.34 0.70 -2.87
N SER A 136 7.55 0.51 -3.92
CA SER A 136 8.05 0.27 -5.28
C SER A 136 8.11 1.53 -6.15
N HIS A 137 7.68 2.69 -5.62
CA HIS A 137 7.63 3.92 -6.41
C HIS A 137 9.03 4.39 -6.86
N PRO A 138 9.25 4.69 -8.15
CA PRO A 138 10.57 5.11 -8.65
C PRO A 138 11.07 6.43 -8.04
N LYS A 139 10.15 7.28 -7.57
CA LYS A 139 10.47 8.57 -6.92
C LYS A 139 10.48 8.52 -5.39
N LEU A 140 10.29 7.36 -4.76
CA LEU A 140 10.24 7.27 -3.29
C LEU A 140 11.50 7.84 -2.63
N GLN A 141 12.67 7.32 -3.02
CA GLN A 141 13.94 7.72 -2.41
C GLN A 141 14.19 9.23 -2.58
N TRP A 142 13.97 9.74 -3.79
CA TRP A 142 14.08 11.17 -4.08
C TRP A 142 13.16 12.03 -3.20
N LEU A 143 11.90 11.59 -3.01
CA LEU A 143 10.93 12.32 -2.21
C LEU A 143 11.30 12.29 -0.72
N VAL A 144 11.67 11.12 -0.19
CA VAL A 144 12.10 10.97 1.22
C VAL A 144 13.34 11.82 1.48
N ASP A 145 14.32 11.83 0.58
CA ASP A 145 15.52 12.65 0.71
C ASP A 145 15.21 14.15 0.63
N ARG A 146 14.28 14.55 -0.24
CA ARG A 146 13.80 15.93 -0.33
C ARG A 146 13.14 16.39 0.97
N ILE A 147 12.30 15.54 1.57
CA ILE A 147 11.63 15.80 2.86
C ILE A 147 12.68 15.90 3.97
N ARG A 148 13.58 14.90 4.07
CA ARG A 148 14.63 14.82 5.09
C ARG A 148 15.54 16.05 5.07
N ARG A 149 16.11 16.40 3.91
CA ARG A 149 17.03 17.55 3.78
C ARG A 149 16.38 18.87 4.21
N TYR A 150 15.12 19.08 3.83
CA TYR A 150 14.39 20.28 4.25
C TYR A 150 14.17 20.29 5.77
N ALA A 151 13.79 19.15 6.35
CA ALA A 151 13.60 19.05 7.79
C ALA A 151 14.91 19.33 8.54
N GLU A 152 16.01 18.71 8.12
CA GLU A 152 17.34 18.88 8.72
C GLU A 152 17.82 20.34 8.64
N MET A 153 17.75 20.96 7.46
CA MET A 153 18.18 22.34 7.21
C MET A 153 17.46 23.36 8.11
N HIS A 154 16.21 23.10 8.45
CA HIS A 154 15.38 24.00 9.25
C HIS A 154 15.18 23.54 10.70
N GLY A 155 15.85 22.47 11.14
CA GLY A 155 15.70 21.94 12.50
C GLY A 155 14.32 21.30 12.79
N TYR A 156 13.57 20.95 11.75
CA TYR A 156 12.29 20.27 11.88
C TYR A 156 12.45 18.75 12.01
N ARG A 157 11.34 18.08 12.28
CA ARG A 157 11.15 16.64 12.29
C ARG A 157 10.01 16.27 11.34
N ARG A 158 10.00 15.05 10.84
CA ARG A 158 8.82 14.52 10.16
C ARG A 158 7.69 14.28 11.16
N ASN A 159 6.47 14.10 10.66
CA ASN A 159 5.34 13.63 11.47
C ASN A 159 5.73 12.38 12.31
N PRO A 160 5.52 12.37 13.64
CA PRO A 160 5.87 11.24 14.49
C PRO A 160 4.91 10.05 14.37
N ASN A 161 3.75 10.22 13.73
CA ASN A 161 2.84 9.11 13.43
C ASN A 161 3.21 8.52 12.06
N ASP A 162 3.75 7.31 12.05
CA ASP A 162 4.22 6.63 10.84
C ASP A 162 3.11 6.39 9.82
N VAL A 163 1.90 6.02 10.26
CA VAL A 163 0.75 5.84 9.37
C VAL A 163 0.36 7.16 8.71
N ALA A 164 0.34 8.26 9.47
CA ALA A 164 0.06 9.59 8.92
C ALA A 164 1.17 10.07 7.97
N TYR A 165 2.43 9.82 8.32
CA TYR A 165 3.59 10.13 7.50
C TYR A 165 3.54 9.38 6.15
N MET A 166 3.33 8.07 6.18
CA MET A 166 3.25 7.24 4.97
C MET A 166 2.04 7.63 4.10
N ASN A 167 0.92 8.02 4.70
CA ASN A 167 -0.22 8.59 3.96
C ASN A 167 0.13 9.92 3.27
N LEU A 168 0.99 10.76 3.86
CA LEU A 168 1.47 11.98 3.21
C LEU A 168 2.43 11.67 2.07
N VAL A 169 3.35 10.72 2.26
CA VAL A 169 4.26 10.23 1.21
C VAL A 169 3.46 9.69 0.03
N TYR A 170 2.45 8.85 0.29
CA TYR A 170 1.53 8.33 -0.72
C TYR A 170 0.90 9.44 -1.56
N LYS A 171 0.29 10.44 -0.92
CA LYS A 171 -0.38 11.54 -1.62
C LYS A 171 0.60 12.42 -2.41
N LEU A 172 1.82 12.60 -1.90
CA LEU A 172 2.87 13.35 -2.60
C LEU A 172 3.37 12.59 -3.84
N LEU A 173 3.56 11.27 -3.75
CA LEU A 173 3.91 10.43 -4.91
C LEU A 173 2.80 10.45 -5.96
N LYS A 174 1.53 10.32 -5.54
CA LYS A 174 0.36 10.48 -6.41
C LYS A 174 0.37 11.80 -7.16
N ASN A 175 0.68 12.91 -6.49
CA ASN A 175 0.78 14.21 -7.14
C ASN A 175 1.96 14.29 -8.12
N ILE A 176 3.06 13.57 -7.89
CA ILE A 176 4.16 13.46 -8.86
C ILE A 176 3.68 12.71 -10.10
N ASP A 177 3.01 11.57 -9.94
CA ASP A 177 2.49 10.80 -11.06
C ASP A 177 1.44 11.58 -11.85
N GLU A 178 0.54 12.29 -11.17
CA GLU A 178 -0.57 13.02 -11.80
C GLU A 178 -0.14 14.35 -12.42
N TYR A 179 0.74 15.11 -11.76
CA TYR A 179 1.03 16.51 -12.11
C TYR A 179 2.53 16.83 -12.26
N GLY A 180 3.41 15.83 -12.16
CA GLY A 180 4.86 15.97 -12.33
C GLY A 180 5.61 16.52 -11.10
N HIS A 181 4.91 16.99 -10.07
CA HIS A 181 5.53 17.59 -8.88
C HIS A 181 4.85 17.14 -7.58
N PRO A 182 5.58 17.07 -6.45
CA PRO A 182 5.03 16.69 -5.16
C PRO A 182 4.22 17.83 -4.55
N TYR A 183 3.10 18.22 -5.16
CA TYR A 183 2.27 19.29 -4.64
C TYR A 183 1.72 18.96 -3.24
N CYS A 184 1.58 19.96 -2.39
CA CYS A 184 1.05 19.81 -1.03
C CYS A 184 -0.38 19.23 -1.08
N PRO A 185 -0.63 18.05 -0.47
CA PRO A 185 -1.93 17.39 -0.56
C PRO A 185 -3.04 18.11 0.23
N CYS A 186 -2.69 19.08 1.07
CA CYS A 186 -3.64 19.87 1.86
C CYS A 186 -3.91 21.25 1.25
N ARG A 187 -3.37 21.56 0.06
CA ARG A 187 -3.62 22.82 -0.64
C ARG A 187 -4.17 22.54 -2.03
N PRO A 188 -5.48 22.78 -2.27
CA PRO A 188 -6.09 22.52 -3.57
C PRO A 188 -5.34 23.20 -4.72
N LEU A 189 -5.11 22.45 -5.80
CA LEU A 189 -4.49 22.96 -7.01
C LEU A 189 -5.49 23.78 -7.81
N LYS A 190 -5.03 24.92 -8.33
CA LYS A 190 -5.72 25.66 -9.38
C LYS A 190 -5.52 24.89 -10.69
N LYS A 191 -6.50 24.07 -11.06
CA LYS A 191 -6.48 23.24 -12.28
C LYS A 191 -7.88 23.13 -12.89
N LYS A 192 -7.96 22.83 -14.19
CA LYS A 192 -9.19 22.52 -14.92
C LYS A 192 -8.97 21.24 -15.74
N PRO A 193 -10.03 20.47 -16.08
CA PRO A 193 -9.90 19.35 -17.02
C PRO A 193 -9.22 19.79 -18.32
N GLY A 194 -8.28 18.99 -18.82
CA GLY A 194 -7.53 19.28 -20.05
C GLY A 194 -6.42 20.34 -19.91
N MET A 195 -6.16 20.88 -18.71
CA MET A 195 -5.08 21.84 -18.51
C MET A 195 -3.70 21.18 -18.65
N SER A 196 -2.79 21.81 -19.38
CA SER A 196 -1.43 21.29 -19.55
C SER A 196 -0.66 21.27 -18.22
N PRO A 197 0.29 20.34 -18.04
CA PRO A 197 1.14 20.29 -16.85
C PRO A 197 1.87 21.62 -16.56
N GLU A 198 2.33 22.32 -17.60
CA GLU A 198 3.04 23.60 -17.48
C GLU A 198 2.13 24.68 -16.90
N LYS A 199 0.87 24.72 -17.33
CA LYS A 199 -0.10 25.69 -16.79
C LYS A 199 -0.48 25.36 -15.35
N ILE A 200 -0.62 24.07 -15.01
CA ILE A 200 -0.82 23.63 -13.63
C ILE A 200 0.38 24.06 -12.77
N TYR A 201 1.61 23.90 -13.27
CA TYR A 201 2.83 24.33 -12.59
C TYR A 201 2.87 25.83 -12.33
N GLU A 202 2.69 26.67 -13.35
CA GLU A 202 2.76 28.12 -13.17
C GLU A 202 1.74 28.66 -12.17
N LEU A 203 0.55 28.04 -12.10
CA LEU A 203 -0.51 28.43 -11.17
C LEU A 203 -0.32 27.89 -9.74
N ASN A 204 0.59 26.93 -9.52
CA ASN A 204 0.70 26.19 -8.26
C ASN A 204 2.13 25.95 -7.76
N LYS A 205 3.16 26.57 -8.35
CA LYS A 205 4.56 26.41 -7.94
C LYS A 205 4.81 26.75 -6.46
N ASP A 206 3.98 27.63 -5.89
CA ASP A 206 3.92 27.97 -4.46
C ASP A 206 3.56 26.76 -3.56
N LYS A 207 2.88 25.75 -4.12
CA LYS A 207 2.37 24.57 -3.40
C LYS A 207 3.26 23.33 -3.55
N ILE A 208 4.35 23.40 -4.32
CA ILE A 208 5.28 22.27 -4.47
C ILE A 208 5.93 21.98 -3.11
N CYS A 209 5.83 20.75 -2.62
CA CYS A 209 6.38 20.38 -1.32
C CYS A 209 7.93 20.32 -1.36
N PRO A 210 8.63 20.86 -0.35
CA PRO A 210 8.13 21.71 0.75
C PRO A 210 7.60 23.06 0.23
N CYS A 211 6.34 23.39 0.53
CA CYS A 211 5.68 24.58 -0.01
C CYS A 211 6.09 25.86 0.74
N MET A 212 5.98 27.02 0.09
CA MET A 212 6.38 28.31 0.66
C MET A 212 5.64 28.68 1.96
N TYR A 213 4.46 28.07 2.19
CA TYR A 213 3.63 28.28 3.36
C TYR A 213 4.10 27.52 4.62
N ALA A 214 4.91 26.47 4.44
CA ALA A 214 5.28 25.59 5.54
C ALA A 214 5.98 26.31 6.70
N PRO A 215 6.96 27.22 6.49
CA PRO A 215 7.61 27.94 7.60
C PRO A 215 6.61 28.74 8.45
N MET A 216 5.66 29.42 7.81
CA MET A 216 4.66 30.23 8.51
C MET A 216 3.69 29.37 9.32
N ASP A 217 3.21 28.26 8.74
CA ASP A 217 2.36 27.30 9.42
C ASP A 217 3.08 26.69 10.64
N ILE A 218 4.34 26.29 10.47
CA ILE A 218 5.16 25.69 11.53
C ILE A 218 5.42 26.70 12.65
N LYS A 219 5.78 27.94 12.33
CA LYS A 219 5.98 29.00 13.33
C LYS A 219 4.72 29.25 14.16
N SER A 220 3.54 29.16 13.54
CA SER A 220 2.26 29.40 14.21
C SER A 220 1.77 28.21 15.03
N LYS A 221 1.96 26.97 14.55
CA LYS A 221 1.28 25.77 15.10
C LYS A 221 2.21 24.68 15.60
N GLY A 222 3.52 24.83 15.38
CA GLY A 222 4.51 23.78 15.62
C GLY A 222 4.55 22.70 14.54
N HIS A 223 3.71 22.80 13.50
CA HIS A 223 3.75 21.90 12.33
C HIS A 223 3.18 22.59 11.08
N CYS A 224 3.56 22.13 9.89
CA CYS A 224 2.97 22.65 8.65
C CYS A 224 1.51 22.23 8.48
N LEU A 225 0.74 22.87 7.59
CA LEU A 225 -0.70 22.59 7.46
C LEU A 225 -1.03 21.09 7.28
N CYS A 226 -0.26 20.37 6.47
CA CYS A 226 -0.48 18.94 6.25
C CYS A 226 0.05 18.05 7.38
N GLY A 227 0.78 18.63 8.34
CA GLY A 227 1.43 17.90 9.41
C GLY A 227 2.61 17.04 8.92
N LEU A 228 3.27 17.38 7.82
CA LEU A 228 4.48 16.67 7.38
C LEU A 228 5.71 17.05 8.20
N PHE A 229 5.91 18.35 8.42
CA PHE A 229 7.04 18.93 9.14
C PHE A 229 6.58 19.49 10.48
N TRP A 230 7.31 19.17 11.54
CA TRP A 230 7.01 19.53 12.92
C TRP A 230 8.24 20.16 13.58
N THR A 231 8.06 21.08 14.52
CA THR A 231 9.16 21.45 15.41
C THR A 231 9.45 20.31 16.37
N LYS A 232 10.65 20.31 16.96
CA LYS A 232 11.02 19.30 17.96
C LYS A 232 10.06 19.34 19.15
N GLU A 233 9.73 20.52 19.64
CA GLU A 233 8.86 20.73 20.81
C GLU A 233 7.47 20.15 20.56
N LYS A 234 6.93 20.30 19.34
CA LYS A 234 5.62 19.76 18.99
C LYS A 234 5.62 18.24 18.90
N VAL A 235 6.72 17.64 18.45
CA VAL A 235 6.91 16.18 18.48
C VAL A 235 6.96 15.68 19.92
N ASP A 236 7.74 16.33 20.78
CA ASP A 236 7.87 15.95 22.19
C ASP A 236 6.51 16.05 22.92
N GLU A 237 5.73 17.11 22.65
CA GLU A 237 4.36 17.25 23.13
C GLU A 237 3.45 16.10 22.67
N TYR A 238 3.55 15.71 21.40
CA TYR A 238 2.77 14.61 20.83
C TYR A 238 3.09 13.27 21.51
N ILE A 239 4.38 12.98 21.69
CA ILE A 239 4.85 11.75 22.35
C ILE A 239 4.36 11.70 23.78
N ARG A 240 4.51 12.79 24.54
CA ARG A 240 4.06 12.88 25.93
C ARG A 240 2.55 12.62 26.05
N LYS A 241 1.72 13.26 25.23
CA LYS A 241 0.26 13.05 25.23
C LYS A 241 -0.13 11.60 24.92
N ARG A 242 0.63 10.93 24.04
CA ARG A 242 0.44 9.52 23.71
C ARG A 242 0.80 8.62 24.89
N LEU A 243 1.91 8.90 25.58
CA LEU A 243 2.32 8.17 26.79
C LEU A 243 1.32 8.37 27.93
N GLU A 244 0.82 9.58 28.15
CA GLU A 244 -0.22 9.84 29.16
C GLU A 244 -1.51 9.07 28.86
N LYS A 245 -1.92 9.00 27.59
CA LYS A 245 -3.17 8.33 27.17
C LYS A 245 -3.08 6.80 27.15
N TYR A 246 -1.92 6.26 26.75
CA TYR A 246 -1.77 4.83 26.44
C TYR A 246 -0.68 4.14 27.27
N GLY A 247 0.01 4.84 28.16
CA GLY A 247 1.10 4.28 28.97
C GLY A 247 0.65 3.13 29.87
N TRP A 248 -0.61 3.14 30.32
CA TRP A 248 -1.19 2.03 31.08
C TRP A 248 -1.23 0.72 30.27
N ILE A 249 -1.46 0.78 28.96
CA ILE A 249 -1.48 -0.39 28.08
C ILE A 249 -0.10 -1.05 28.02
N LEU A 250 0.96 -0.24 28.02
CA LEU A 250 2.33 -0.78 28.03
C LEU A 250 2.59 -1.56 29.32
N ASN A 251 2.18 -0.99 30.47
CA ASN A 251 2.30 -1.68 31.76
C ASN A 251 1.49 -2.97 31.80
N GLU A 252 0.27 -2.99 31.25
CA GLU A 252 -0.53 -4.23 31.17
C GLU A 252 0.11 -5.27 30.25
N ILE A 253 0.64 -4.87 29.09
CA ILE A 253 1.35 -5.79 28.19
C ILE A 253 2.57 -6.40 28.90
N GLU A 254 3.35 -5.60 29.61
CA GLU A 254 4.49 -6.09 30.39
C GLU A 254 4.06 -7.08 31.48
N GLN A 255 2.97 -6.80 32.19
CA GLN A 255 2.43 -7.71 33.20
C GLN A 255 1.96 -9.04 32.57
N VAL A 256 1.25 -8.99 31.43
CA VAL A 256 0.81 -10.18 30.70
C VAL A 256 2.01 -10.98 30.18
N GLN A 257 3.03 -10.31 29.64
CA GLN A 257 4.27 -10.97 29.20
C GLN A 257 4.95 -11.69 30.34
N LYS A 258 5.08 -11.05 31.50
CA LYS A 258 5.66 -11.65 32.70
C LYS A 258 4.87 -12.88 33.18
N ALA A 259 3.53 -12.78 33.23
CA ALA A 259 2.68 -13.91 33.61
C ALA A 259 2.80 -15.09 32.61
N LEU A 260 2.90 -14.80 31.32
CA LEU A 260 3.13 -15.82 30.29
C LEU A 260 4.50 -16.49 30.41
N GLU A 261 5.54 -15.76 30.80
CA GLU A 261 6.87 -16.33 31.07
C GLU A 261 6.87 -17.22 32.31
N GLU A 262 6.12 -16.86 33.36
CA GLU A 262 5.95 -17.68 34.56
C GLU A 262 5.19 -18.98 34.26
N LEU A 263 4.21 -18.97 33.37
CA LEU A 263 3.48 -20.16 32.92
C LEU A 263 4.27 -21.09 31.99
N LYS A 264 5.37 -20.60 31.40
CA LYS A 264 6.28 -21.40 30.56
C LYS A 264 7.35 -22.13 31.38
N LYS A 265 7.44 -21.88 32.69
CA LYS A 265 8.30 -22.60 33.63
C LYS A 265 7.56 -23.80 34.22
#